data_AF-A0A966FGK3-F1
#
_entry.id   AF-A0A966FGK3-F1
#
_cell.length_a   1.000
_cell.length_b   1.000
_cell.length_c   1.000
_cell.angle_alpha   90.00
_cell.angle_beta   90.00
_cell.angle_gamma   90.00
#
_symmetry.space_group_name_H-M   'P 1'
#
loop_
_entity.id
_entity.type
_entity.pdbx_description
1 polymer ?
#
loop_
_entity_poly.entity_id
_entity_poly.type
_entity_poly.pdbx_seq_one_letter_code
_entity_poly.pdbx_strand_id
1 'polypeptide(L)' 'EEAPIGLILCAESSREQVELLQMHKDGITVAEYWTELPPKAELEQKLHAALLEARERLARRGVLLGDLDDE' A
#
# COMPACT_ATOMS: atom_id res chain seq x y z
N GLU A 1 15.56 -15.60 3.06
CA GLU A 1 14.16 -15.49 3.51
C GLU A 1 13.93 -14.01 3.77
N GLU A 2 13.00 -13.40 3.05
CA GLU A 2 12.65 -11.98 3.25
C GLU A 2 11.81 -11.86 4.53
N ALA A 3 11.92 -10.72 5.23
CA ALA A 3 11.13 -10.49 6.44
C ALA A 3 9.62 -10.58 6.13
N PRO A 4 8.82 -11.28 6.96
CA PRO A 4 7.40 -11.44 6.70
C PRO A 4 6.69 -10.08 6.73
N ILE A 5 5.86 -9.82 5.73
CA ILE A 5 5.00 -8.63 5.68
C ILE A 5 3.69 -8.96 6.38
N GLY A 6 3.40 -8.24 7.46
CA GLY A 6 2.09 -8.31 8.11
C GLY A 6 1.13 -7.30 7.45
N LEU A 7 -0.08 -7.74 7.09
CA LEU A 7 -1.15 -6.84 6.63
C LEU A 7 -2.36 -6.98 7.56
N ILE A 8 -2.86 -5.86 8.08
CA ILE A 8 -4.07 -5.81 8.90
C ILE A 8 -5.11 -4.94 8.17
N LEU A 9 -6.34 -5.43 8.04
CA LEU A 9 -7.46 -4.70 7.44
C LEU A 9 -8.42 -4.21 8.53
N CYS A 10 -8.57 -2.88 8.66
CA CYS A 10 -9.45 -2.25 9.65
C CYS A 10 -10.62 -1.52 8.99
N ALA A 11 -11.82 -1.63 9.57
CA ALA A 11 -13.04 -0.96 9.09
C ALA A 11 -13.04 0.54 9.36
N GLU A 12 -12.35 0.94 10.42
CA GLU A 12 -12.25 2.30 10.90
C GLU A 12 -10.77 2.61 11.11
N SER A 13 -10.29 3.67 10.45
CA SER A 13 -8.92 4.15 10.54
C SER A 13 -8.63 4.71 11.93
N SER A 14 -8.31 3.86 12.90
CA SER A 14 -7.69 4.37 14.13
C SER A 14 -6.21 4.69 13.86
N ARG A 15 -5.98 5.65 12.96
CA ARG A 15 -4.64 6.16 12.60
C ARG A 15 -3.84 6.54 13.86
N GLU A 16 -4.51 7.13 14.84
CA GLU A 16 -3.91 7.43 16.15
C GLU A 16 -3.39 6.19 16.89
N GLN A 17 -4.13 5.08 16.89
CA GLN A 17 -3.68 3.85 17.56
C GLN A 17 -2.56 3.14 16.79
N VAL A 18 -2.57 3.20 15.45
CA VAL A 18 -1.50 2.65 14.60
C VAL A 18 -0.18 3.41 14.80
N GLU A 19 -0.24 4.75 14.87
CA GLU A 19 0.93 5.60 15.12
C GLU A 19 1.50 5.38 16.53
N LEU A 20 0.63 5.26 17.54
CA LEU A 20 1.06 5.04 18.93
C LEU A 20 1.77 3.70 19.12
N LEU A 21 1.28 2.63 18.47
CA LEU A 21 1.85 1.28 18.54
C LEU A 21 3.08 1.07 17.65
N GLN A 22 3.46 2.06 16.83
CA GLN A 22 4.60 1.99 15.92
C GLN A 22 4.59 0.76 14.99
N MET A 23 3.41 0.22 14.65
CA MET A 23 3.28 -1.08 13.94
C MET A 23 4.03 -1.11 12.59
N HIS A 24 4.22 0.05 11.96
CA HIS A 24 5.03 0.19 10.75
C HIS A 24 6.51 -0.19 10.94
N LYS A 25 7.04 -0.13 12.17
CA LYS A 25 8.42 -0.52 12.50
C LYS A 25 8.61 -2.03 12.60
N ASP A 26 7.54 -2.78 12.87
CA ASP A 26 7.54 -4.24 12.99
C ASP A 26 7.22 -4.96 11.68
N GLY A 27 7.24 -4.23 10.54
CA GLY A 27 6.89 -4.79 9.23
C GLY A 27 5.38 -5.03 9.04
N ILE A 28 4.54 -4.45 9.90
CA ILE A 28 3.08 -4.56 9.82
C ILE A 28 2.51 -3.30 9.17
N THR A 29 1.79 -3.50 8.07
CA THR A 29 1.05 -2.46 7.36
C THR A 29 -0.43 -2.58 7.72
N VAL A 30 -1.01 -1.49 8.23
CA VAL A 30 -2.45 -1.41 8.48
C VAL A 30 -3.09 -0.68 7.30
N ALA A 31 -4.07 -1.31 6.68
CA ALA A 31 -4.85 -0.77 5.58
C ALA A 31 -6.34 -0.74 5.94
N GLU A 32 -7.07 0.18 5.34
CA GLU A 32 -8.52 0.25 5.48
C GLU A 32 -9.18 -0.55 4.37
N TYR A 33 -10.25 -1.27 4.70
CA TYR A 33 -11.06 -1.93 3.68
C TYR A 33 -12.28 -1.08 3.34
N TRP A 34 -12.66 -1.06 2.06
CA TRP A 34 -13.89 -0.41 1.64
C TRP A 34 -15.08 -1.34 1.88
N THR A 35 -16.06 -0.87 2.65
CA THR A 35 -17.34 -1.57 2.82
C THR A 35 -18.19 -1.53 1.55
N GLU A 36 -18.00 -0.51 0.73
CA GLU A 36 -18.65 -0.34 -0.57
C GLU A 36 -17.61 0.05 -1.62
N LEU A 37 -17.66 -0.62 -2.78
CA LEU A 37 -16.71 -0.36 -3.86
C LEU A 37 -17.08 0.95 -4.58
N PRO A 38 -16.13 1.87 -4.81
CA PRO A 38 -16.40 3.04 -5.64
C PRO A 38 -16.75 2.64 -7.08
N PRO A 39 -17.42 3.52 -7.85
CA PRO A 39 -17.70 3.28 -9.26
C PRO A 39 -16.44 2.87 -10.03
N LYS A 40 -16.59 1.98 -11.02
CA LYS A 40 -15.46 1.41 -11.79
C LYS A 40 -14.48 2.48 -12.31
N ALA A 41 -15.00 3.57 -12.86
CA ALA A 41 -14.16 4.65 -13.40
C ALA A 41 -13.30 5.33 -12.32
N GLU A 42 -13.85 5.55 -11.13
CA GLU A 42 -13.11 6.14 -10.00
C GLU A 42 -12.08 5.17 -9.43
N LEU A 43 -12.43 3.89 -9.37
CA LEU A 43 -11.51 2.84 -8.94
C LEU A 43 -10.29 2.75 -9.86
N GLU A 44 -10.53 2.73 -11.18
CA GLU A 44 -9.47 2.69 -12.20
C GLU A 44 -8.54 3.92 -12.06
N GLN A 45 -9.10 5.11 -11.88
CA GLN A 45 -8.32 6.32 -11.66
C GLN A 45 -7.46 6.25 -10.39
N LYS A 46 -8.04 5.80 -9.26
CA LYS A 46 -7.32 5.66 -7.99
C LYS A 46 -6.18 4.65 -8.08
N LEU A 47 -6.42 3.51 -8.73
CA LEU A 47 -5.38 2.48 -8.93
C LEU A 47 -4.26 2.99 -9.83
N HIS A 48 -4.60 3.70 -10.92
CA HIS A 48 -3.60 4.27 -11.81
C HIS A 48 -2.72 5.30 -11.10
N ALA A 49 -3.33 6.18 -10.30
CA ALA A 49 -2.59 7.15 -9.49
C ALA A 49 -1.67 6.47 -8.47
N ALA A 50 -2.16 5.45 -7.75
CA ALA A 50 -1.36 4.71 -6.77
C ALA A 50 -0.16 3.98 -7.42
N LEU A 51 -0.35 3.44 -8.63
CA LEU A 51 0.72 2.80 -9.39
C LEU A 51 1.82 3.80 -9.77
N LEU A 52 1.43 4.98 -10.29
CA LEU A 52 2.39 6.03 -10.65
C LEU A 52 3.21 6.47 -9.44
N GLU A 53 2.55 6.73 -8.30
CA GLU A 53 3.21 7.12 -7.05
C GLU A 53 4.18 6.02 -6.57
N ALA A 54 3.76 4.75 -6.62
CA ALA A 54 4.60 3.62 -6.23
C ALA A 54 5.86 3.51 -7.11
N ARG A 55 5.71 3.67 -8.44
CA ARG A 55 6.84 3.68 -9.38
C ARG A 55 7.80 4.84 -9.08
N GLU A 56 7.29 6.04 -8.87
CA GLU A 56 8.11 7.20 -8.49
C GLU A 56 8.83 7.00 -7.15
N ARG A 57 8.15 6.40 -6.17
CA ARG A 57 8.77 6.09 -4.86
C ARG A 57 9.88 5.07 -5.00
N LEU A 58 9.70 4.03 -5.80
CA LEU A 58 10.73 3.01 -6.06
C LEU A 58 11.92 3.58 -6.84
N ALA A 59 11.66 4.39 -7.86
CA ALA A 59 12.68 5.11 -8.62
C ALA A 59 13.50 6.04 -7.71
N ARG A 60 12.84 6.80 -6.82
CA ARG A 60 13.52 7.64 -5.81
C ARG A 60 14.36 6.82 -4.83
N ARG A 61 13.93 5.60 -4.50
CA ARG A 61 14.62 4.71 -3.58
C ARG A 61 15.78 3.94 -4.24
N GLY A 62 16.01 4.12 -5.55
CA GLY A 62 17.05 3.41 -6.31
C GLY A 62 16.84 1.90 -6.39
N VAL A 63 15.65 1.41 -6.00
CA VAL A 63 15.29 0.00 -6.10
C VAL A 63 14.82 -0.20 -7.54
N LEU A 64 15.70 -0.78 -8.36
CA LEU A 64 15.38 -1.13 -9.74
C LEU A 64 14.17 -2.08 -9.75
N LEU A 65 13.09 -1.68 -10.42
CA LEU A 65 12.07 -2.62 -10.88
C LEU A 65 12.75 -3.51 -11.92
N GLY A 66 13.30 -4.63 -11.46
CA GLY A 66 13.98 -5.60 -12.32
C GLY A 66 13.03 -6.47 -13.14
N ASP A 67 11.77 -6.64 -12.74
CA ASP A 67 11.00 -7.82 -13.20
C ASP A 67 9.50 -7.55 -13.50
N LEU A 68 9.13 -6.41 -14.09
CA LEU A 68 7.76 -6.25 -14.65
C LEU A 68 7.76 -5.84 -16.14
N ASP A 69 8.87 -6.09 -16.84
CA ASP A 69 8.94 -6.06 -18.30
C ASP A 69 9.08 -7.49 -18.87
N ASP A 70 8.37 -8.48 -18.30
CA ASP A 70 8.18 -9.78 -18.94
C ASP A 70 6.75 -9.89 -19.50
N GLU A 71 6.67 -9.55 -20.79
CA GLU A 71 5.61 -9.73 -21.83
C GLU A 71 4.22 -9.10 -21.63
#